data_AF-A0A9E3E1Q2-F1
#
_entry.id   AF-A0A9E3E1Q2-F1
#
_cell.length_a   1.000
_cell.length_b   1.000
_cell.length_c   1.000
_cell.angle_alpha   90.00
_cell.angle_beta   90.00
_cell.angle_gamma   90.00
#
_symmetry.space_group_name_H-M   'P 1'
#
loop_
_entity.id
_entity.type
_entity.pdbx_description
1 polymer ?
#
loop_
_entity_poly.entity_id
_entity_poly.type
_entity_poly.pdbx_seq_one_letter_code
_entity_poly.pdbx_strand_id
1 'polypeptide(L)'
;MSIDDFFGPEIDAQAVEPNGVPYPVDGAWTDDNAATKQYDSYKVQAVINWINGYEHSGTGPKVGTPAIYGMNFQTVSTAEKLKSSPAVLIGPNAQGKYTDGPSLPGGYMTVDGQQVPGPLLQSALDYVNAALQRMADTIQADGEADSTAIILTAKHGQSPLNNQLQRINDGPLIAGVNAAWAAQHPSNKTLVVQEADDDGLLWWLSDRSQAAADFAKNYLWTHTVPAVNYAGQTITVQHSGLREIFAGQ
;
A
#
# COMPACT_ATOMS: atom_id res chain seq x y z
N MET A 1 -22.26 8.33 21.84
CA MET A 1 -21.10 7.43 21.67
C MET A 1 -19.86 8.30 21.59
N SER A 2 -19.00 8.21 22.60
CA SER A 2 -17.64 8.75 22.57
C SER A 2 -16.70 7.68 22.03
N ILE A 3 -15.50 8.08 21.64
CA ILE A 3 -14.39 7.17 21.36
C ILE A 3 -13.76 6.80 22.69
N ASP A 4 -13.64 5.50 22.99
CA ASP A 4 -12.99 5.00 24.22
C ASP A 4 -11.46 5.16 24.14
N ASP A 5 -10.87 4.84 22.98
CA ASP A 5 -9.45 4.98 22.67
C ASP A 5 -9.22 5.05 21.14
N PHE A 6 -8.10 5.63 20.69
CA PHE A 6 -7.74 5.74 19.26
C PHE A 6 -6.24 5.48 19.03
N PHE A 7 -5.95 4.42 18.27
CA PHE A 7 -4.62 4.10 17.78
C PHE A 7 -4.62 3.92 16.26
N GLY A 8 -4.19 4.97 15.56
CA GLY A 8 -4.14 5.01 14.09
C GLY A 8 -2.81 5.58 13.59
N PRO A 9 -1.70 4.81 13.59
CA PRO A 9 -0.45 5.25 12.98
C PRO A 9 -0.63 5.50 11.48
N GLU A 10 0.08 6.48 10.94
CA GLU A 10 0.04 6.84 9.51
C GLU A 10 0.89 5.87 8.68
N ILE A 11 0.29 5.26 7.66
CA ILE A 11 0.94 4.22 6.84
C ILE A 11 1.94 4.82 5.84
N ASP A 12 1.68 6.04 5.38
CA ASP A 12 2.60 6.76 4.48
C ASP A 12 3.68 7.55 5.23
N ALA A 13 3.78 7.38 6.55
CA ALA A 13 4.86 7.95 7.35
C ALA A 13 6.14 7.09 7.26
N GLN A 14 7.28 7.71 7.60
CA GLN A 14 8.57 7.03 7.67
C GLN A 14 8.50 5.76 8.53
N ALA A 15 8.95 4.65 7.96
CA ALA A 15 9.05 3.39 8.67
C ALA A 15 10.15 3.45 9.75
N VAL A 16 9.85 2.92 10.94
CA VAL A 16 10.78 2.83 12.07
C VAL A 16 10.93 1.41 12.58
N GLU A 17 12.16 1.00 12.86
CA GLU A 17 12.49 -0.25 13.53
C GLU A 17 11.80 -0.33 14.90
N PRO A 18 11.65 -1.54 15.49
CA PRO A 18 11.06 -1.70 16.83
C PRO A 18 11.72 -0.88 17.95
N ASN A 19 12.96 -0.44 17.77
CA ASN A 19 13.71 0.40 18.70
C ASN A 19 13.48 1.92 18.48
N GLY A 20 12.66 2.30 17.50
CA GLY A 20 12.32 3.69 17.17
C GLY A 20 13.28 4.40 16.22
N VAL A 21 14.31 3.74 15.68
CA VAL A 21 15.17 4.33 14.63
C VAL A 21 14.59 4.04 13.24
N PRO A 22 14.92 4.81 12.19
CA PRO A 22 14.42 4.54 10.83
C PRO A 22 14.72 3.11 10.36
N TYR A 23 13.80 2.51 9.59
CA TYR A 23 13.99 1.19 8.96
C TYR A 23 15.24 1.16 8.05
N PRO A 24 15.81 -0.04 7.78
CA PRO A 24 16.96 -0.17 6.88
C PRO A 24 16.73 0.36 5.47
N VAL A 25 15.51 0.20 4.93
CA VAL A 25 15.05 0.92 3.74
C VAL A 25 14.49 2.27 4.18
N ASP A 26 15.10 3.35 3.70
CA ASP A 26 14.60 4.70 3.92
C ASP A 26 13.35 4.93 3.08
N GLY A 27 12.19 5.06 3.73
CA GLY A 27 10.90 5.15 3.05
C GLY A 27 9.70 4.98 3.96
N ALA A 28 8.51 5.01 3.36
CA ALA A 28 7.26 4.78 4.05
C ALA A 28 7.08 3.29 4.41
N TRP A 29 6.15 2.98 5.33
CA TRP A 29 5.82 1.59 5.67
C TRP A 29 5.34 0.76 4.47
N THR A 30 4.89 1.41 3.39
CA THR A 30 4.41 0.77 2.17
C THR A 30 5.49 0.35 1.19
N ASP A 31 6.70 0.90 1.33
CA ASP A 31 7.81 0.67 0.40
C ASP A 31 8.50 -0.66 0.66
N ASP A 32 8.29 -1.22 1.86
CA ASP A 32 8.86 -2.47 2.34
C ASP A 32 7.79 -3.30 3.06
N ASN A 33 7.54 -4.52 2.58
CA ASN A 33 6.53 -5.42 3.15
C ASN A 33 6.88 -5.92 4.57
N ALA A 34 8.16 -6.07 4.93
CA ALA A 34 8.56 -6.38 6.29
C ALA A 34 8.22 -5.21 7.22
N ALA A 35 8.46 -3.97 6.77
CA ALA A 35 8.00 -2.77 7.45
C ALA A 35 6.47 -2.74 7.57
N THR A 36 5.74 -3.04 6.51
CA THR A 36 4.27 -3.09 6.56
C THR A 36 3.76 -4.10 7.59
N LYS A 37 4.38 -5.28 7.71
CA LYS A 37 4.04 -6.27 8.75
C LYS A 37 4.32 -5.75 10.14
N GLN A 38 5.38 -4.99 10.34
CA GLN A 38 5.68 -4.36 11.62
C GLN A 38 4.63 -3.30 11.98
N TYR A 39 4.25 -2.46 11.02
CA TYR A 39 3.13 -1.51 11.16
C TYR A 39 1.83 -2.21 11.57
N ASP A 40 1.45 -3.27 10.85
CA ASP A 40 0.25 -4.06 11.18
C ASP A 40 0.39 -4.70 12.56
N SER A 41 1.59 -5.11 12.97
CA SER A 41 1.82 -5.75 14.27
C SER A 41 1.57 -4.79 15.44
N TYR A 42 1.88 -3.50 15.30
CA TYR A 42 1.52 -2.52 16.32
C TYR A 42 0.01 -2.41 16.49
N LYS A 43 -0.75 -2.43 15.39
CA LYS A 43 -2.22 -2.35 15.41
C LYS A 43 -2.84 -3.64 15.94
N VAL A 44 -2.28 -4.79 15.59
CA VAL A 44 -2.68 -6.09 16.15
C VAL A 44 -2.48 -6.08 17.67
N GLN A 45 -1.36 -5.56 18.16
CA GLN A 45 -1.10 -5.46 19.59
C GLN A 45 -2.08 -4.51 20.28
N ALA A 46 -2.42 -3.37 19.68
CA ALA A 46 -3.46 -2.47 20.20
C ALA A 46 -4.82 -3.19 20.35
N VAL A 47 -5.24 -3.95 19.33
CA VAL A 47 -6.48 -4.76 19.39
C VAL A 47 -6.41 -5.81 20.50
N ILE A 48 -5.29 -6.52 20.63
CA ILE A 48 -5.09 -7.49 21.72
C ILE A 48 -5.19 -6.80 23.08
N ASN A 49 -4.63 -5.60 23.22
CA ASN A 49 -4.69 -4.85 24.48
C ASN A 49 -6.13 -4.41 24.80
N TRP A 50 -6.91 -3.97 23.79
CA TRP A 50 -8.33 -3.67 23.95
C TRP A 50 -9.16 -4.90 24.35
N ILE A 51 -8.93 -6.06 23.74
CA ILE A 51 -9.58 -7.33 24.12
C ILE A 51 -9.33 -7.61 25.61
N ASN A 52 -8.08 -7.46 26.05
CA ASN A 52 -7.66 -7.64 27.45
C ASN A 52 -8.19 -6.58 28.43
N GLY A 53 -8.93 -5.58 27.93
CA GLY A 53 -9.55 -4.51 28.70
C GLY A 53 -8.62 -3.34 29.06
N TYR A 54 -7.49 -3.18 28.35
CA TYR A 54 -6.58 -2.03 28.48
C TYR A 54 -6.79 -1.05 27.32
N GLU A 55 -6.20 0.15 27.44
CA GLU A 55 -5.98 1.04 26.28
C GLU A 55 -4.92 0.44 25.32
N HIS A 56 -4.76 1.00 24.13
CA HIS A 56 -3.93 0.48 23.04
C HIS A 56 -2.47 0.24 23.42
N SER A 57 -1.93 1.02 24.35
CA SER A 57 -0.55 0.86 24.85
C SER A 57 -0.36 -0.41 25.69
N GLY A 58 -1.45 -0.96 26.24
CA GLY A 58 -1.42 -2.08 27.19
C GLY A 58 -0.89 -1.68 28.58
N THR A 59 -0.67 -0.40 28.84
CA THR A 59 -0.15 0.10 30.12
C THR A 59 -1.26 0.70 30.97
N GLY A 60 -1.22 0.48 32.29
CA GLY A 60 -2.14 1.10 33.25
C GLY A 60 -3.25 0.16 33.74
N PRO A 61 -4.26 0.70 34.43
CA PRO A 61 -5.39 -0.10 34.90
C PRO A 61 -6.27 -0.57 33.74
N LYS A 62 -7.01 -1.66 33.95
CA LYS A 62 -8.06 -2.06 33.02
C LYS A 62 -9.18 -1.01 33.00
N VAL A 63 -9.57 -0.60 31.80
CA VAL A 63 -10.68 0.33 31.52
C VAL A 63 -11.93 -0.39 31.01
N GLY A 64 -11.81 -1.70 30.75
CA GLY A 64 -12.86 -2.54 30.17
C GLY A 64 -12.67 -2.73 28.67
N THR A 65 -13.32 -3.74 28.11
CA THR A 65 -13.24 -4.07 26.68
C THR A 65 -14.20 -3.19 25.87
N PRO A 66 -13.75 -2.48 24.81
CA PRO A 66 -14.63 -1.68 23.97
C PRO A 66 -15.72 -2.54 23.30
N ALA A 67 -16.92 -2.00 23.12
CA ALA A 67 -18.02 -2.73 22.47
C ALA A 67 -17.77 -3.03 20.99
N ILE A 68 -16.98 -2.19 20.31
CA ILE A 68 -16.56 -2.35 18.92
C ILE A 68 -15.10 -1.92 18.84
N TYR A 69 -14.26 -2.77 18.27
CA TYR A 69 -12.86 -2.48 17.95
C TYR A 69 -12.49 -3.13 16.61
N GLY A 70 -11.45 -2.62 15.97
CA GLY A 70 -11.00 -3.17 14.70
C GLY A 70 -9.81 -2.42 14.11
N MET A 71 -9.29 -2.99 13.03
CA MET A 71 -8.19 -2.45 12.25
C MET A 71 -8.30 -2.95 10.81
N ASN A 72 -7.54 -2.33 9.91
CA ASN A 72 -7.21 -2.92 8.61
C ASN A 72 -5.78 -3.51 8.63
N PHE A 73 -5.56 -4.53 7.81
CA PHE A 73 -4.22 -5.02 7.47
C PHE A 73 -3.76 -4.37 6.17
N GLN A 74 -2.49 -3.94 6.13
CA GLN A 74 -1.87 -3.33 4.96
C GLN A 74 -0.92 -4.29 4.24
N THR A 75 -0.37 -5.29 4.94
CA THR A 75 0.67 -6.18 4.40
C THR A 75 0.27 -6.96 3.16
N VAL A 76 -1.01 -7.31 3.01
CA VAL A 76 -1.49 -8.01 1.81
C VAL A 76 -1.45 -7.08 0.59
N SER A 77 -1.90 -5.83 0.74
CA SER A 77 -1.84 -4.83 -0.34
C SER A 77 -0.40 -4.56 -0.77
N THR A 78 0.55 -4.40 0.17
CA THR A 78 1.94 -4.15 -0.19
C THR A 78 2.59 -5.38 -0.83
N ALA A 79 2.25 -6.59 -0.38
CA ALA A 79 2.73 -7.83 -1.01
C ALA A 79 2.14 -8.08 -2.41
N GLU A 80 0.95 -7.56 -2.69
CA GLU A 80 0.32 -7.58 -4.01
C GLU A 80 0.97 -6.57 -4.98
N LYS A 81 1.25 -5.34 -4.54
CA LYS A 81 1.75 -4.27 -5.42
C LYS A 81 3.27 -4.28 -5.63
N LEU A 82 4.05 -4.65 -4.62
CA LEU A 82 5.51 -4.62 -4.71
C LEU A 82 6.01 -5.77 -5.58
N LYS A 83 6.88 -5.48 -6.56
CA LYS A 83 7.49 -6.53 -7.41
C LYS A 83 8.29 -7.53 -6.58
N SER A 84 9.02 -7.00 -5.62
CA SER A 84 9.94 -7.74 -4.77
C SER A 84 10.17 -6.91 -3.52
N SER A 85 10.15 -7.54 -2.37
CA SER A 85 10.36 -6.90 -1.07
C SER A 85 10.87 -7.92 -0.07
N PRO A 86 11.66 -7.55 0.94
CA PRO A 86 11.85 -8.44 2.08
C PRO A 86 10.52 -8.71 2.78
N ALA A 87 10.40 -9.90 3.35
CA ALA A 87 9.21 -10.35 4.07
C ALA A 87 9.38 -10.32 5.59
N VAL A 88 10.61 -10.16 6.07
CA VAL A 88 11.02 -10.21 7.48
C VAL A 88 12.18 -9.25 7.73
N LEU A 89 12.23 -8.67 8.93
CA LEU A 89 13.46 -8.10 9.49
C LEU A 89 14.30 -9.21 10.14
N ILE A 90 15.61 -9.06 10.06
CA ILE A 90 16.62 -9.86 10.75
C ILE A 90 17.26 -8.99 11.83
N GLY A 91 17.28 -9.46 13.07
CA GLY A 91 17.92 -8.78 14.18
C GLY A 91 17.11 -8.80 15.48
N PRO A 92 17.48 -7.95 16.46
CA PRO A 92 18.59 -7.01 16.37
C PRO A 92 19.94 -7.73 16.46
N ASN A 93 20.98 -7.18 15.84
CA ASN A 93 22.36 -7.64 16.06
C ASN A 93 22.88 -7.19 17.44
N ALA A 94 24.14 -7.50 17.78
CA ALA A 94 24.75 -7.13 19.06
C ALA A 94 24.78 -5.60 19.33
N GLN A 95 24.59 -4.79 18.29
CA GLN A 95 24.52 -3.33 18.36
C GLN A 95 23.07 -2.80 18.38
N GLY A 96 22.07 -3.67 18.47
CA GLY A 96 20.66 -3.28 18.52
C GLY A 96 20.04 -2.95 17.15
N LYS A 97 20.76 -3.19 16.05
CA LYS A 97 20.34 -2.82 14.68
C LYS A 97 19.65 -3.98 13.97
N TYR A 98 18.60 -3.68 13.21
CA TYR A 98 17.96 -4.63 12.32
C TYR A 98 18.43 -4.45 10.86
N THR A 99 18.23 -5.50 10.06
CA THR A 99 18.49 -5.50 8.61
C THR A 99 17.41 -6.29 7.92
N ASP A 100 17.09 -5.96 6.67
CA ASP A 100 16.10 -6.74 5.93
C ASP A 100 16.57 -8.16 5.63
N GLY A 101 15.59 -9.06 5.59
CA GLY A 101 15.76 -10.39 5.05
C GLY A 101 15.92 -10.40 3.52
N PRO A 102 16.04 -11.59 2.91
CA PRO A 102 16.06 -11.69 1.46
C PRO A 102 14.73 -11.20 0.86
N SER A 103 14.83 -10.48 -0.26
CA SER A 103 13.64 -10.06 -1.00
C SER A 103 12.96 -11.24 -1.70
N LEU A 104 11.64 -11.29 -1.61
CA LEU A 104 10.80 -12.30 -2.23
C LEU A 104 9.95 -11.64 -3.33
N PRO A 105 9.71 -12.33 -4.46
CA PRO A 105 8.75 -11.89 -5.47
C PRO A 105 7.34 -11.68 -4.89
N GLY A 106 6.74 -10.54 -5.21
CA GLY A 106 5.36 -10.19 -4.85
C GLY A 106 4.32 -10.59 -5.89
N GLY A 107 3.06 -10.36 -5.54
CA GLY A 107 1.89 -10.71 -6.36
C GLY A 107 1.68 -12.21 -6.51
N TYR A 108 0.94 -12.57 -7.56
CA TYR A 108 0.68 -13.96 -7.95
C TYR A 108 1.74 -14.48 -8.92
N MET A 109 1.90 -15.80 -8.99
CA MET A 109 2.75 -16.47 -9.95
C MET A 109 2.09 -17.71 -10.55
N THR A 110 2.49 -18.06 -11.77
CA THR A 110 2.04 -19.29 -12.42
C THR A 110 2.90 -20.48 -11.97
N VAL A 111 2.28 -21.47 -11.33
CA VAL A 111 2.88 -22.78 -11.03
C VAL A 111 1.99 -23.85 -11.65
N ASP A 112 2.56 -24.71 -12.49
CA ASP A 112 1.83 -25.79 -13.19
C ASP A 112 0.55 -25.32 -13.91
N GLY A 113 0.61 -24.11 -14.48
CA GLY A 113 -0.52 -23.50 -15.21
C GLY A 113 -1.60 -22.87 -14.33
N GLN A 114 -1.44 -22.89 -12.99
CA GLN A 114 -2.35 -22.26 -12.04
C GLN A 114 -1.74 -20.99 -11.45
N GLN A 115 -2.58 -19.97 -11.25
CA GLN A 115 -2.17 -18.77 -10.51
C GLN A 115 -2.25 -19.05 -9.02
N VAL A 116 -1.12 -18.89 -8.33
CA VAL A 116 -0.98 -19.07 -6.89
C VAL A 116 -0.32 -17.83 -6.28
N PRO A 117 -0.57 -17.51 -4.99
CA PRO A 117 0.18 -16.46 -4.31
C PRO A 117 1.69 -16.70 -4.44
N GLY A 118 2.42 -15.68 -4.88
CA GLY A 118 3.87 -15.68 -4.86
C GLY A 118 4.41 -15.72 -3.42
N PRO A 119 5.71 -15.98 -3.22
CA PRO A 119 6.28 -16.20 -1.90
C PRO A 119 6.12 -15.02 -0.94
N LEU A 120 6.16 -13.76 -1.42
CA LEU A 120 5.90 -12.60 -0.57
C LEU A 120 4.41 -12.52 -0.17
N LEU A 121 3.49 -12.72 -1.12
CA LEU A 121 2.05 -12.69 -0.87
C LEU A 121 1.61 -13.82 0.05
N GLN A 122 2.12 -15.03 -0.15
CA GLN A 122 1.90 -16.15 0.77
C GLN A 122 2.38 -15.79 2.18
N SER A 123 3.57 -15.21 2.32
CA SER A 123 4.09 -14.78 3.63
C SER A 123 3.21 -13.70 4.30
N ALA A 124 2.62 -12.79 3.53
CA ALA A 124 1.67 -11.80 4.05
C ALA A 124 0.35 -12.44 4.49
N LEU A 125 -0.19 -13.39 3.71
CA LEU A 125 -1.41 -14.13 4.07
C LEU A 125 -1.19 -14.99 5.32
N ASP A 126 -0.05 -15.66 5.44
CA ASP A 126 0.32 -16.46 6.61
C ASP A 126 0.41 -15.57 7.86
N TYR A 127 1.01 -14.37 7.73
CA TYR A 127 1.05 -13.38 8.80
C TYR A 127 -0.35 -12.95 9.25
N VAL A 128 -1.24 -12.62 8.31
CA VAL A 128 -2.62 -12.21 8.62
C VAL A 128 -3.36 -13.34 9.32
N ASN A 129 -3.25 -14.57 8.81
CA ASN A 129 -3.84 -15.75 9.45
C ASN A 129 -3.35 -15.91 10.90
N ALA A 130 -2.04 -15.80 11.13
CA ALA A 130 -1.49 -15.89 12.47
C ALA A 130 -1.93 -14.72 13.38
N ALA A 131 -2.06 -13.50 12.85
CA ALA A 131 -2.53 -12.35 13.61
C ALA A 131 -4.01 -12.49 14.01
N LEU A 132 -4.85 -12.94 13.09
CA LEU A 132 -6.27 -13.23 13.36
C LEU A 132 -6.41 -14.36 14.40
N GLN A 133 -5.60 -15.42 14.29
CA GLN A 133 -5.58 -16.49 15.29
C GLN A 133 -5.24 -15.94 16.68
N ARG A 134 -4.22 -15.09 16.81
CA ARG A 134 -3.88 -14.47 18.11
C ARG A 134 -5.03 -13.65 18.69
N MET A 135 -5.76 -12.90 17.86
CA MET A 135 -6.94 -12.13 18.32
C MET A 135 -8.04 -13.07 18.80
N ALA A 136 -8.36 -14.11 18.01
CA ALA A 136 -9.37 -15.11 18.36
C ALA A 136 -9.01 -15.87 19.66
N ASP A 137 -7.75 -16.26 19.80
CA ASP A 137 -7.24 -16.92 21.01
C ASP A 137 -7.34 -16.00 22.23
N THR A 138 -7.07 -14.70 22.07
CA THR A 138 -7.19 -13.71 23.15
C THR A 138 -8.66 -13.54 23.57
N ILE A 139 -9.59 -13.43 22.61
CA ILE A 139 -11.04 -13.37 22.87
C ILE A 139 -11.49 -14.62 23.64
N GLN A 140 -11.02 -15.80 23.23
CA GLN A 140 -11.33 -17.06 23.90
C GLN A 140 -10.78 -17.13 25.32
N ALA A 141 -9.54 -16.66 25.53
CA ALA A 141 -8.88 -16.66 26.84
C ALA A 141 -9.55 -15.71 27.84
N ASP A 142 -10.07 -14.58 27.37
CA ASP A 142 -10.80 -13.60 28.19
C ASP A 142 -12.26 -13.98 28.45
N GLY A 143 -12.73 -15.10 27.88
CA GLY A 143 -14.08 -15.61 28.10
C GLY A 143 -15.17 -14.90 27.28
N GLU A 144 -14.77 -14.11 26.27
CA GLU A 144 -15.66 -13.28 25.44
C GLU A 144 -16.08 -13.96 24.12
N ALA A 145 -15.72 -15.24 23.92
CA ALA A 145 -16.00 -15.97 22.67
C ALA A 145 -17.50 -16.05 22.36
N ASP A 146 -18.36 -16.25 23.36
CA ASP A 146 -19.80 -16.38 23.19
C ASP A 146 -20.51 -15.03 23.01
N SER A 147 -19.84 -13.92 23.31
CA SER A 147 -20.34 -12.54 23.25
C SER A 147 -19.75 -11.72 22.10
N THR A 148 -18.77 -12.26 21.37
CA THR A 148 -18.03 -11.52 20.33
C THR A 148 -18.37 -12.00 18.92
N ALA A 149 -18.73 -11.08 18.03
CA ALA A 149 -18.86 -11.34 16.60
C ALA A 149 -17.63 -10.83 15.84
N ILE A 150 -16.99 -11.70 15.04
CA ILE A 150 -15.84 -11.32 14.20
C ILE A 150 -16.31 -11.13 12.76
N ILE A 151 -16.06 -9.93 12.20
CA ILE A 151 -16.34 -9.61 10.80
C ILE A 151 -15.00 -9.42 10.07
N LEU A 152 -14.71 -10.33 9.13
CA LEU A 152 -13.57 -10.22 8.23
C LEU A 152 -14.06 -9.83 6.84
N THR A 153 -13.57 -8.72 6.31
CA THR A 153 -13.91 -8.21 4.99
C THR A 153 -12.69 -7.53 4.35
N ALA A 154 -12.80 -7.17 3.07
CA ALA A 154 -11.79 -6.43 2.33
C ALA A 154 -12.44 -5.33 1.50
N LYS A 155 -11.73 -4.20 1.29
CA LYS A 155 -12.22 -3.11 0.42
C LYS A 155 -12.13 -3.48 -1.07
N HIS A 156 -11.00 -4.05 -1.48
CA HIS A 156 -10.68 -4.51 -2.84
C HIS A 156 -9.33 -5.25 -2.80
N GLY A 157 -8.94 -5.91 -3.91
CA GLY A 157 -7.57 -6.40 -4.12
C GLY A 157 -6.66 -5.32 -4.75
N GLN A 158 -5.37 -5.62 -4.91
CA GLN A 158 -4.36 -4.66 -5.38
C GLN A 158 -3.38 -5.21 -6.44
N SER A 159 -3.55 -6.44 -6.92
CA SER A 159 -2.73 -6.98 -8.03
C SER A 159 -3.53 -7.78 -9.05
N PRO A 160 -3.10 -7.79 -10.33
CA PRO A 160 -3.63 -8.70 -11.32
C PRO A 160 -3.26 -10.14 -10.94
N LEU A 161 -4.18 -11.08 -11.19
CA LEU A 161 -3.86 -12.51 -11.11
C LEU A 161 -2.92 -12.97 -12.23
N ASN A 162 -2.73 -12.17 -13.29
CA ASN A 162 -1.95 -12.57 -14.45
C ASN A 162 -0.82 -11.57 -14.78
N ASN A 163 0.20 -12.07 -15.47
CA ASN A 163 1.43 -11.33 -15.76
C ASN A 163 1.31 -10.38 -16.96
N GLN A 164 0.11 -9.88 -17.27
CA GLN A 164 -0.15 -9.08 -18.47
C GLN A 164 0.03 -7.56 -18.25
N LEU A 165 0.12 -7.11 -17.00
CA LEU A 165 0.28 -5.69 -16.73
C LEU A 165 1.66 -5.16 -17.12
N GLN A 166 1.65 -3.90 -17.52
CA GLN A 166 2.80 -3.14 -17.95
C GLN A 166 2.87 -1.92 -17.04
N ARG A 167 4.01 -1.73 -16.37
CA ARG A 167 4.20 -0.61 -15.45
C ARG A 167 4.79 0.58 -16.19
N ILE A 168 4.16 1.73 -16.03
CA ILE A 168 4.60 2.99 -16.61
C ILE A 168 5.03 3.87 -15.44
N ASN A 169 6.16 4.54 -15.61
CA ASN A 169 6.57 5.58 -14.68
C ASN A 169 5.86 6.87 -15.11
N ASP A 170 4.98 7.35 -14.24
CA ASP A 170 4.17 8.57 -14.35
C ASP A 170 5.01 9.86 -14.35
N GLY A 171 6.10 9.91 -13.58
CA GLY A 171 6.93 11.10 -13.44
C GLY A 171 7.43 11.66 -14.79
N PRO A 172 8.05 10.85 -15.67
CA PRO A 172 8.40 11.25 -17.02
C PRO A 172 7.20 11.69 -17.88
N LEU A 173 6.03 11.08 -17.69
CA LEU A 173 4.81 11.41 -18.43
C LEU A 173 4.30 12.81 -18.05
N ILE A 174 4.22 13.10 -16.75
CA ILE A 174 3.85 14.41 -16.21
C ILE A 174 4.86 15.49 -16.65
N ALA A 175 6.15 15.18 -16.55
CA ALA A 175 7.21 16.09 -16.99
C ALA A 175 7.08 16.41 -18.49
N GLY A 176 6.77 15.42 -19.32
CA GLY A 176 6.56 15.59 -20.75
C GLY A 176 5.37 16.50 -21.09
N VAL A 177 4.23 16.28 -20.43
CA VAL A 177 3.02 17.12 -20.59
C VAL A 177 3.31 18.56 -20.20
N ASN A 178 3.92 18.77 -19.02
CA ASN A 178 4.25 20.10 -18.53
C ASN A 178 5.25 20.83 -19.44
N ALA A 179 6.26 20.13 -19.95
CA ALA A 179 7.23 20.70 -20.89
C ALA A 179 6.56 21.13 -22.21
N ALA A 180 5.68 20.30 -22.77
CA ALA A 180 4.96 20.61 -24.00
C ALA A 180 3.97 21.78 -23.82
N TRP A 181 3.31 21.84 -22.67
CA TRP A 181 2.39 22.93 -22.32
C TRP A 181 3.14 24.26 -22.16
N ALA A 182 4.25 24.25 -21.41
CA ALA A 182 5.07 25.43 -21.13
C ALA A 182 5.61 26.12 -22.40
N ALA A 183 5.83 25.37 -23.47
CA ALA A 183 6.26 25.91 -24.76
C ALA A 183 5.22 26.84 -25.40
N GLN A 184 3.94 26.68 -25.06
CA GLN A 184 2.83 27.47 -25.59
C GLN A 184 2.23 28.44 -24.53
N HIS A 185 2.48 28.19 -23.24
CA HIS A 185 1.89 28.91 -22.11
C HIS A 185 2.97 29.44 -21.14
N PRO A 186 3.75 30.47 -21.52
CA PRO A 186 4.90 30.91 -20.74
C PRO A 186 4.56 31.48 -19.35
N SER A 187 3.30 31.92 -19.15
CA SER A 187 2.78 32.41 -17.86
C SER A 187 2.18 31.32 -16.97
N ASN A 188 1.97 30.11 -17.48
CA ASN A 188 1.49 28.95 -16.72
C ASN A 188 2.24 27.70 -17.21
N LYS A 189 3.44 27.45 -16.66
CA LYS A 189 4.34 26.39 -17.18
C LYS A 189 4.04 24.99 -16.64
N THR A 190 3.24 24.89 -15.58
CA THR A 190 2.93 23.63 -14.94
C THR A 190 1.44 23.39 -15.10
N LEU A 191 1.08 22.56 -16.07
CA LEU A 191 -0.31 22.21 -16.33
C LEU A 191 -0.81 21.20 -15.30
N VAL A 192 -0.14 20.05 -15.18
CA VAL A 192 -0.48 19.01 -14.20
C VAL A 192 0.12 19.41 -12.86
N VAL A 193 -0.73 19.75 -11.89
CA VAL A 193 -0.32 20.25 -10.56
C VAL A 193 -0.55 19.24 -9.44
N GLN A 194 -1.36 18.22 -9.67
CA GLN A 194 -1.59 17.11 -8.75
C GLN A 194 -1.99 15.87 -9.54
N GLU A 195 -1.63 14.72 -9.01
CA GLU A 195 -1.99 13.39 -9.50
C GLU A 195 -2.52 12.52 -8.36
N ALA A 196 -3.37 11.55 -8.73
CA ALA A 196 -3.60 10.31 -8.00
C ALA A 196 -3.71 9.15 -9.00
N ASP A 197 -3.08 8.00 -8.73
CA ASP A 197 -2.88 6.92 -9.70
C ASP A 197 -3.18 5.50 -9.17
N ASP A 198 -3.90 5.36 -8.04
CA ASP A 198 -4.18 4.06 -7.38
C ASP A 198 -5.09 3.13 -8.23
N ASP A 199 -6.36 3.51 -8.46
CA ASP A 199 -7.31 2.73 -9.29
C ASP A 199 -7.53 3.32 -10.70
N GLY A 200 -6.95 4.50 -10.95
CA GLY A 200 -7.05 5.23 -12.20
C GLY A 200 -6.23 6.50 -12.15
N LEU A 201 -5.80 6.96 -13.33
CA LEU A 201 -5.00 8.17 -13.47
C LEU A 201 -5.89 9.41 -13.40
N LEU A 202 -5.81 10.14 -12.30
CA LEU A 202 -6.55 11.38 -12.06
C LEU A 202 -5.57 12.55 -11.98
N TRP A 203 -5.72 13.51 -12.89
CA TRP A 203 -4.87 14.71 -12.92
C TRP A 203 -5.67 15.98 -12.67
N TRP A 204 -5.16 16.84 -11.79
CA TRP A 204 -5.67 18.20 -11.63
C TRP A 204 -4.83 19.17 -12.43
N LEU A 205 -5.52 19.97 -13.24
CA LEU A 205 -4.90 20.95 -14.12
C LEU A 205 -4.92 22.34 -13.46
N SER A 206 -3.82 23.09 -13.58
CA SER A 206 -3.74 24.50 -13.16
C SER A 206 -4.65 25.41 -13.99
N ASP A 207 -4.89 25.03 -15.25
CA ASP A 207 -5.84 25.66 -16.15
C ASP A 207 -7.09 24.78 -16.28
N ARG A 208 -8.26 25.33 -15.91
CA ARG A 208 -9.55 24.61 -15.88
C ARG A 208 -10.36 24.77 -17.17
N SER A 209 -9.77 25.33 -18.22
CA SER A 209 -10.43 25.47 -19.52
C SER A 209 -10.54 24.13 -20.26
N GLN A 210 -11.51 24.03 -21.16
CA GLN A 210 -11.61 22.88 -22.05
C GLN A 210 -10.36 22.73 -22.93
N ALA A 211 -9.75 23.83 -23.35
CA ALA A 211 -8.53 23.80 -24.16
C ALA A 211 -7.35 23.13 -23.44
N ALA A 212 -7.22 23.35 -22.13
CA ALA A 212 -6.21 22.68 -21.31
C ALA A 212 -6.48 21.17 -21.17
N ALA A 213 -7.75 20.81 -20.98
CA ALA A 213 -8.18 19.41 -20.93
C ALA A 213 -7.94 18.68 -22.27
N ASP A 214 -8.29 19.31 -23.39
CA ASP A 214 -8.07 18.80 -24.74
C ASP A 214 -6.58 18.68 -25.06
N PHE A 215 -5.76 19.64 -24.61
CA PHE A 215 -4.31 19.57 -24.75
C PHE A 215 -3.75 18.35 -24.03
N ALA A 216 -4.08 18.15 -22.75
CA ALA A 216 -3.59 17.02 -21.97
C ALA A 216 -4.05 15.69 -22.60
N LYS A 217 -5.34 15.59 -22.96
CA LYS A 217 -5.90 14.42 -23.64
C LYS A 217 -5.19 14.13 -24.96
N ASN A 218 -4.95 15.13 -25.80
CA ASN A 218 -4.27 14.94 -27.08
C ASN A 218 -2.80 14.53 -26.88
N TYR A 219 -2.09 15.14 -25.94
CA TYR A 219 -0.73 14.74 -25.61
C TYR A 219 -0.69 13.27 -25.22
N LEU A 220 -1.46 12.89 -24.20
CA LEU A 220 -1.55 11.53 -23.71
C LEU A 220 -1.88 10.53 -24.81
N TRP A 221 -2.87 10.85 -25.65
CA TRP A 221 -3.31 9.95 -26.72
C TRP A 221 -2.31 9.82 -27.88
N THR A 222 -1.50 10.83 -28.16
CA THR A 222 -0.60 10.81 -29.33
C THR A 222 0.83 10.36 -29.00
N HIS A 223 1.18 10.29 -27.72
CA HIS A 223 2.54 9.95 -27.30
C HIS A 223 2.68 8.47 -26.97
N THR A 224 3.89 7.96 -27.23
CA THR A 224 4.32 6.67 -26.73
C THR A 224 5.12 6.85 -25.45
N VAL A 225 5.09 5.85 -24.58
CA VAL A 225 5.90 5.83 -23.35
C VAL A 225 6.61 4.49 -23.17
N PRO A 226 7.77 4.48 -22.50
CA PRO A 226 8.37 3.24 -22.04
C PRO A 226 7.51 2.63 -20.92
N ALA A 227 7.28 1.33 -21.00
CA ALA A 227 6.67 0.55 -19.94
C ALA A 227 7.56 -0.67 -19.62
N VAL A 228 7.45 -1.20 -18.41
CA VAL A 228 8.15 -2.42 -17.98
C VAL A 228 7.14 -3.54 -17.88
N ASN A 229 7.30 -4.58 -18.69
CA ASN A 229 6.44 -5.76 -18.61
C ASN A 229 6.78 -6.62 -17.36
N TYR A 230 5.97 -7.64 -17.09
CA TYR A 230 6.20 -8.52 -15.94
C TYR A 230 7.58 -9.20 -15.93
N ALA A 231 8.11 -9.55 -17.11
CA ALA A 231 9.45 -10.13 -17.27
C ALA A 231 10.58 -9.12 -17.01
N GLY A 232 10.27 -7.86 -16.71
CA GLY A 232 11.25 -6.80 -16.47
C GLY A 232 11.84 -6.19 -17.75
N GLN A 233 11.26 -6.49 -18.91
CA GLN A 233 11.71 -5.93 -20.18
C GLN A 233 11.04 -4.57 -20.41
N THR A 234 11.84 -3.59 -20.83
CA THR A 234 11.33 -2.32 -21.31
C THR A 234 10.71 -2.50 -22.70
N ILE A 235 9.45 -2.11 -22.82
CA ILE A 235 8.67 -2.08 -24.05
C ILE A 235 8.18 -0.65 -24.30
N THR A 236 7.74 -0.35 -25.52
CA THR A 236 7.09 0.92 -25.84
C THR A 236 5.60 0.69 -26.01
N VAL A 237 4.78 1.50 -25.36
CA VAL A 237 3.31 1.43 -25.44
C VAL A 237 2.76 2.70 -26.08
N GLN A 238 1.67 2.57 -26.83
CA GLN A 238 0.97 3.68 -27.48
C GLN A 238 0.03 4.38 -26.48
N HIS A 239 -0.45 5.57 -26.85
CA HIS A 239 -1.46 6.33 -26.08
C HIS A 239 -1.09 6.56 -24.61
N SER A 240 0.21 6.71 -24.33
CA SER A 240 0.76 6.78 -22.96
C SER A 240 0.32 5.63 -22.04
N GLY A 241 -0.04 4.47 -22.61
CA GLY A 241 -0.58 3.32 -21.90
C GLY A 241 -2.08 3.38 -21.58
N LEU A 242 -2.76 4.46 -21.94
CA LEU A 242 -4.17 4.67 -21.65
C LEU A 242 -5.05 4.01 -22.71
N ARG A 243 -6.18 3.45 -22.27
CA ARG A 243 -7.21 2.90 -23.16
C ARG A 243 -8.33 3.89 -23.46
N GLU A 244 -8.59 4.79 -22.53
CA GLU A 244 -9.63 5.80 -22.62
C GLU A 244 -9.22 7.02 -21.77
N ILE A 245 -9.66 8.21 -22.17
CA ILE A 245 -9.37 9.47 -21.47
C ILE A 245 -10.64 10.30 -21.40
N PHE A 246 -11.10 10.55 -20.17
CA PHE A 246 -12.17 11.49 -19.86
C PHE A 246 -11.53 12.80 -19.39
N ALA A 247 -11.81 13.90 -20.08
CA ALA A 247 -11.21 15.20 -19.79
C ALA A 247 -12.15 16.33 -20.21
N GLY A 248 -12.33 17.31 -19.32
CA GLY A 248 -13.17 18.48 -19.59
C GLY A 248 -14.66 18.27 -19.33
N GLN A 249 -15.48 19.16 -19.87
CA GLN A 249 -16.95 19.18 -19.71
C GLN A 249 -17.66 18.25 -20.69
#